data_AF-A0A966TQQ2-F1
#
_entry.id   AF-A0A966TQQ2-F1
#
_cell.length_a   1.000
_cell.length_b   1.000
_cell.length_c   1.000
_cell.angle_alpha   90.00
_cell.angle_beta   90.00
_cell.angle_gamma   90.00
#
_symmetry.space_group_name_H-M   'P 1'
#
loop_
_entity.id
_entity.type
_entity.pdbx_description
1 polymer ?
#
loop_
_entity_poly.entity_id
_entity_poly.type
_entity_poly.pdbx_seq_one_letter_code
_entity_poly.pdbx_strand_id
1 'polypeptide(L)' 'MQPPLLIQLSADDPLPSPHTAWGEHSPAPGLLAIGGGLSVPRLLQAYSQGCFPWY' A
#
# COMPACT_ATOMS: atom_id res chain seq x y z
N MET A 1 21.29 2.17 2.19
CA MET A 1 20.34 1.17 1.67
C MET A 1 19.44 1.86 0.66
N GLN A 2 19.39 1.38 -0.58
CA GLN A 2 18.44 1.91 -1.55
C GLN A 2 17.02 1.46 -1.12
N PRO A 3 16.02 2.36 -1.08
CA PRO A 3 14.67 1.95 -0.75
C PRO A 3 14.15 0.95 -1.79
N PRO A 4 13.29 0.00 -1.40
CA PRO A 4 12.63 -0.90 -2.36
C PRO A 4 11.80 -0.09 -3.36
N LEU A 5 11.36 -0.73 -4.44
CA LEU A 5 10.46 -0.09 -5.41
C LEU A 5 9.18 0.36 -4.71
N LEU A 6 8.80 1.62 -4.91
CA LEU A 6 7.54 2.16 -4.41
C LEU A 6 6.46 2.04 -5.48
N ILE A 7 5.33 1.41 -5.12
CA ILE A 7 4.16 1.30 -5.98
C ILE A 7 3.32 2.57 -5.82
N GLN A 8 3.05 3.26 -6.94
CA GLN A 8 2.17 4.41 -6.98
C GLN A 8 0.84 4.02 -7.64
N LEU A 9 -0.27 4.28 -6.95
CA LEU A 9 -1.61 3.94 -7.40
C LEU A 9 -2.36 5.18 -7.91
N SER A 10 -3.10 4.97 -8.98
CA SER A 10 -4.17 5.83 -9.48
C SER A 10 -5.50 5.45 -8.82
N ALA A 11 -6.55 6.26 -9.05
CA ALA A 11 -7.86 6.05 -8.42
C ALA A 11 -8.50 4.68 -8.77
N ASP A 12 -8.18 4.12 -9.94
CA ASP A 12 -8.78 2.86 -10.43
C ASP A 12 -7.83 1.66 -10.32
N ASP A 13 -6.58 1.88 -9.89
CA ASP A 13 -5.62 0.79 -9.74
C ASP A 13 -6.00 -0.13 -8.58
N PRO A 14 -5.91 -1.46 -8.76
CA PRO A 14 -6.14 -2.40 -7.67
C PRO A 14 -5.05 -2.27 -6.61
N LEU A 15 -5.39 -2.56 -5.35
CA LEU A 15 -4.37 -2.69 -4.33
C LEU A 15 -3.45 -3.89 -4.64
N PRO A 16 -2.13 -3.71 -4.49
CA PRO A 16 -1.19 -4.82 -4.62
C PRO A 16 -1.35 -5.79 -3.45
N SER A 17 -0.82 -7.01 -3.62
CA SER A 17 -0.84 -8.03 -2.58
C SER A 17 -0.09 -7.56 -1.33
N PRO A 18 -0.62 -7.74 -0.10
CA PRO A 18 0.09 -7.39 1.13
C PRO A 18 1.49 -8.03 1.24
N HIS A 19 1.72 -9.17 0.57
CA HIS A 19 3.02 -9.85 0.52
C HIS A 19 4.11 -9.06 -0.24
N THR A 20 3.75 -8.04 -1.02
CA THR A 20 4.72 -7.15 -1.70
C THR A 20 5.08 -5.94 -0.86
N ALA A 21 4.57 -5.82 0.37
CA ALA A 21 4.91 -4.73 1.27
C ALA A 21 6.42 -4.73 1.60
N TRP A 22 6.93 -3.55 1.88
CA TRP A 22 8.34 -3.38 2.24
C TRP A 22 8.66 -4.11 3.55
N GLY A 23 9.80 -4.82 3.56
CA GLY A 23 10.21 -5.63 4.70
C GLY A 23 10.64 -4.82 5.93
N GLU A 24 10.86 -5.54 7.03
CA GLU A 24 11.17 -5.00 8.37
C GLU A 24 12.42 -4.11 8.44
N HIS A 25 13.39 -4.35 7.56
CA HIS A 25 14.65 -3.60 7.50
C HIS A 25 14.61 -2.43 6.52
N SER A 26 13.46 -2.17 5.90
CA SER A 26 13.28 -1.03 5.00
C SER A 26 13.09 0.27 5.80
N PRO A 27 13.24 1.44 5.16
CA PRO A 27 12.98 2.73 5.82
C PRO A 27 11.53 2.90 6.32
N ALA A 28 10.59 2.15 5.73
CA ALA A 28 9.17 2.18 6.09
C ALA A 28 8.59 0.74 6.03
N PRO A 29 8.78 -0.06 7.09
CA PRO A 29 8.25 -1.42 7.17
C PRO A 29 6.74 -1.47 6.97
N GLY A 30 6.27 -2.39 6.13
CA GLY A 30 4.85 -2.53 5.81
C GLY A 30 4.34 -1.53 4.77
N LEU A 31 5.18 -0.61 4.27
CA LEU A 31 4.77 0.28 3.17
C LEU A 31 4.42 -0.55 1.93
N LEU A 32 3.17 -0.42 1.48
CA LEU A 32 2.64 -1.20 0.38
C LEU A 32 2.53 -0.37 -0.91
N ALA A 33 1.95 0.82 -0.82
CA ALA A 33 1.75 1.73 -1.94
C ALA A 33 1.47 3.16 -1.46
N ILE A 34 1.59 4.12 -2.37
CA ILE A 34 1.15 5.51 -2.19
C ILE A 34 0.15 5.91 -3.28
N GLY A 35 -0.70 6.91 -3.03
CA GLY A 35 -1.70 7.39 -3.99
C GLY A 35 -3.05 6.68 -3.88
N GLY A 36 -3.84 6.68 -4.95
CA GLY A 36 -5.14 6.00 -5.03
C GLY A 36 -6.31 6.65 -4.26
N GLY A 37 -6.05 7.54 -3.31
CA GLY A 37 -7.09 8.26 -2.55
C GLY A 37 -7.84 7.39 -1.52
N LEU A 38 -8.90 7.96 -0.92
CA LEU A 38 -9.62 7.37 0.23
C LEU A 38 -11.11 7.13 -0.08
N SER A 39 -11.44 6.59 -1.25
CA SER A 39 -12.82 6.22 -1.57
C SER A 39 -13.31 5.05 -0.72
N VAL A 40 -14.62 4.97 -0.46
CA VAL A 40 -15.22 3.86 0.30
C VAL A 40 -14.87 2.48 -0.29
N PRO A 41 -14.97 2.25 -1.62
CA PRO A 41 -14.55 0.98 -2.21
C PRO A 41 -13.08 0.63 -1.95
N ARG A 42 -12.18 1.61 -1.99
CA ARG A 42 -10.75 1.40 -1.71
C ARG A 42 -10.49 1.06 -0.25
N LEU A 43 -11.19 1.74 0.67
CA LEU A 43 -11.08 1.41 2.10
C LEU A 43 -11.58 0.00 2.37
N LEU A 44 -12.73 -0.39 1.82
CA LEU A 44 -13.25 -1.76 1.94
C LEU A 44 -12.25 -2.80 1.40
N GLN A 45 -11.63 -2.52 0.24
CA GLN A 45 -10.60 -3.39 -0.32
C GLN A 45 -9.34 -3.46 0.55
N ALA A 46 -8.89 -2.34 1.13
CA ALA A 46 -7.71 -2.32 1.99
C ALA A 46 -7.95 -3.15 3.26
N TYR A 47 -9.05 -2.87 3.97
CA TYR A 47 -9.35 -3.54 5.23
C TYR A 47 -9.65 -5.03 5.06
N SER A 48 -10.22 -5.46 3.92
CA SER A 48 -10.49 -6.89 3.67
C SER A 48 -9.24 -7.75 3.56
N GLN A 49 -8.08 -7.15 3.27
CA GLN A 49 -6.78 -7.83 3.15
C GLN A 49 -5.78 -7.43 4.25
N GLY A 50 -6.24 -6.76 5.31
CA GLY A 50 -5.38 -6.34 6.42
C GLY A 50 -4.47 -5.15 6.12
N CYS A 51 -4.79 -4.35 5.11
CA CYS A 51 -4.11 -3.09 4.82
C CYS A 51 -4.90 -1.90 5.35
N PHE A 52 -4.20 -0.84 5.74
CA PHE A 52 -4.81 0.41 6.21
C PHE A 52 -4.02 1.61 5.69
N PRO A 53 -4.68 2.72 5.30
CA PRO A 53 -3.99 3.94 4.94
C PRO A 53 -3.41 4.60 6.21
N TRP A 54 -2.16 5.03 6.11
CA TRP A 54 -1.44 5.76 7.15
C TRP A 54 -0.53 6.79 6.47
N TYR A 55 -0.59 8.05 6.90
CA TYR A 55 0.12 9.18 6.31
C TYR A 55 0.57 10.18 7.37
#